data_AF-A0A4R4XRL0-F1
#
_entry.id   AF-A0A4R4XRL0-F1
#
_cell.length_a   1.000
_cell.length_b   1.000
_cell.length_c   1.000
_cell.angle_alpha   90.00
_cell.angle_beta   90.00
_cell.angle_gamma   90.00
#
_symmetry.space_group_name_H-M   'P 1'
#
loop_
_entity.id
_entity.type
_entity.pdbx_description
1 polymer ?
#
loop_
_entity_poly.entity_id
_entity_poly.type
_entity_poly.pdbx_seq_one_letter_code
_entity_poly.pdbx_strand_id
1 'polypeptide(L)'
;MDYYLISARAGDRSPAGLLVEEFVLCEDYTAAGIDGAEWRPENRAWSSSAELSRAIRADRALRGRVTPVSRQEAYDAFARLGGGRLPEEAGLRTLFQERRPLPTSSPLNLGGGSGARRYRILFAGELGADGLARARKALRLQPTGDPRVVGAASADSGGHGFTWELRRIGAGIAWCVDVTARLGSGPVTALGALLHHHRQAIRDQGLIPVTIERFA
;
A
#
# COMPACT_ATOMS: atom_id res chain seq x y z
N MET A 1 -10.02 -1.84 -1.77
CA MET A 1 -9.34 -0.76 -2.53
C MET A 1 -8.62 0.20 -1.59
N ASP A 2 -7.80 1.10 -2.13
CA ASP A 2 -7.16 2.21 -1.42
C ASP A 2 -7.79 3.54 -1.83
N TYR A 3 -8.06 4.40 -0.85
CA TYR A 3 -8.71 5.70 -1.07
C TYR A 3 -7.82 6.86 -0.62
N TYR A 4 -7.70 7.91 -1.42
CA TYR A 4 -6.88 9.05 -1.05
C TYR A 4 -7.59 10.36 -1.35
N LEU A 5 -7.55 11.28 -0.40
CA LEU A 5 -7.95 12.66 -0.64
C LEU A 5 -6.77 13.43 -1.20
N ILE A 6 -7.02 14.17 -2.28
CA ILE A 6 -6.03 15.03 -2.92
C ILE A 6 -6.31 16.46 -2.49
N SER A 7 -5.30 17.16 -2.00
CA SER A 7 -5.38 18.58 -1.65
C SER A 7 -4.83 19.45 -2.79
N ALA A 8 -5.32 20.69 -2.92
CA ALA A 8 -4.76 21.64 -3.89
C ALA A 8 -3.31 21.97 -3.53
N ARG A 9 -3.04 22.20 -2.24
CA ARG A 9 -1.71 22.33 -1.64
C ARG A 9 -1.58 21.44 -0.40
N ALA A 10 -0.34 21.10 -0.04
CA ALA A 10 -0.07 20.30 1.15
C ALA A 10 -0.56 21.04 2.40
N GLY A 11 -1.34 20.36 3.24
CA GLY A 11 -1.89 20.93 4.48
C GLY A 11 -3.23 21.66 4.34
N ASP A 12 -3.79 21.76 3.13
CA ASP A 12 -5.14 22.30 2.97
C ASP A 12 -6.16 21.41 3.69
N ARG A 13 -7.14 22.03 4.34
CA ARG A 13 -8.20 21.31 5.07
C ARG A 13 -9.27 20.72 4.15
N SER A 14 -9.47 21.34 2.99
CA SER A 14 -10.49 20.94 2.02
C SER A 14 -9.84 20.15 0.88
N PRO A 15 -10.30 18.93 0.59
CA PRO A 15 -9.80 18.19 -0.55
C PRO A 15 -10.23 18.88 -1.85
N ALA A 16 -9.36 18.78 -2.85
CA ALA A 16 -9.59 19.14 -4.24
C ALA A 16 -9.98 17.93 -5.10
N GLY A 17 -9.85 16.70 -4.59
CA GLY A 17 -10.22 15.50 -5.34
C GLY A 17 -10.17 14.23 -4.52
N LEU A 18 -10.59 13.13 -5.15
CA LEU A 18 -10.54 11.78 -4.59
C LEU A 18 -9.85 10.86 -5.60
N LEU A 19 -8.83 10.14 -5.14
CA LEU A 19 -8.16 9.08 -5.87
C LEU A 19 -8.56 7.72 -5.27
N VAL A 20 -8.92 6.78 -6.12
CA VAL A 20 -9.11 5.38 -5.74
C VAL A 20 -8.12 4.53 -6.53
N GLU A 21 -7.38 3.68 -5.83
CA GLU A 21 -6.44 2.74 -6.44
C GLU A 21 -6.71 1.31 -5.96
N GLU A 22 -6.37 0.34 -6.80
CA GLU A 22 -6.38 -1.07 -6.46
C GLU A 22 -5.14 -1.75 -7.03
N PHE A 23 -4.46 -2.53 -6.18
CA PHE A 23 -3.42 -3.43 -6.65
C PHE A 23 -4.03 -4.59 -7.41
N VAL A 24 -3.55 -4.81 -8.63
CA VAL A 24 -3.80 -6.04 -9.37
C VAL A 24 -2.75 -7.05 -8.93
N LEU A 25 -3.18 -8.13 -8.28
CA LEU A 25 -2.28 -9.14 -7.73
C LEU A 25 -2.25 -10.41 -8.59
N CYS A 26 -1.07 -11.01 -8.71
CA CYS A 26 -0.89 -12.37 -9.20
C CYS A 26 -1.41 -13.40 -8.18
N GLU A 27 -1.51 -14.67 -8.60
CA GLU A 27 -1.92 -15.78 -7.72
C GLU A 27 -1.03 -15.94 -6.48
N ASP A 28 0.24 -15.54 -6.57
CA ASP A 28 1.19 -15.61 -5.47
C ASP A 28 1.26 -14.34 -4.62
N TYR A 29 0.32 -13.40 -4.83
CA TYR A 29 0.19 -12.09 -4.19
C TYR A 29 1.28 -11.06 -4.52
N THR A 30 2.10 -11.30 -5.54
CA THR A 30 2.92 -10.23 -6.13
C THR A 30 2.05 -9.23 -6.90
N ALA A 31 2.49 -7.97 -6.98
CA ALA A 31 1.79 -6.92 -7.71
C ALA A 31 2.09 -7.00 -9.21
N ALA A 32 1.06 -7.24 -10.02
CA ALA A 32 1.12 -7.15 -11.49
C ALA A 32 0.93 -5.71 -11.99
N GLY A 33 0.24 -4.88 -11.21
CA GLY A 33 -0.06 -3.52 -11.60
C GLY A 33 -0.92 -2.77 -10.58
N ILE A 34 -1.24 -1.53 -10.94
CA ILE A 34 -2.16 -0.67 -10.19
C ILE A 34 -3.20 -0.14 -11.16
N ASP A 35 -4.46 -0.39 -10.83
CA ASP A 35 -5.62 0.17 -11.53
C ASP A 35 -6.19 1.30 -10.66
N GLY A 36 -6.78 2.34 -11.26
CA GLY A 36 -7.31 3.44 -10.48
C GLY A 36 -8.13 4.45 -11.26
N ALA A 37 -8.83 5.31 -10.53
CA ALA A 37 -9.60 6.43 -11.05
C ALA A 37 -9.51 7.64 -10.13
N GLU A 38 -9.59 8.83 -10.71
CA GLU A 38 -9.60 10.11 -10.00
C GLU A 38 -10.92 10.84 -10.24
N TRP A 39 -11.55 11.32 -9.17
CA TRP A 39 -12.66 12.26 -9.21
C TRP A 39 -12.16 13.68 -9.01
N ARG A 40 -12.54 14.57 -9.94
CA ARG A 40 -12.27 16.00 -9.87
C ARG A 40 -13.57 16.82 -9.84
N PRO A 41 -13.81 17.64 -8.81
CA PRO A 41 -15.00 18.50 -8.72
C PRO A 41 -15.15 19.46 -9.89
N GLU A 42 -14.04 19.93 -10.47
CA GLU A 42 -14.05 20.90 -11.58
C GLU A 42 -14.74 20.31 -12.83
N ASN A 43 -14.48 19.02 -13.10
CA ASN A 43 -15.04 18.31 -14.24
C ASN A 43 -16.30 17.51 -13.90
N ARG A 44 -16.58 17.34 -12.59
CA ARG A 44 -17.64 16.48 -12.05
C ARG A 44 -17.65 15.09 -12.70
N ALA A 45 -16.47 14.53 -12.92
CA ALA A 45 -16.29 13.28 -13.63
C ALA A 45 -15.13 12.47 -13.04
N TRP A 46 -15.27 11.15 -13.18
CA TRP A 46 -14.17 10.21 -13.00
C TRP A 46 -13.29 10.18 -14.25
N SER A 47 -11.98 10.06 -14.06
CA SER A 47 -10.98 9.99 -15.13
C SER A 47 -9.86 9.02 -14.76
N SER A 48 -9.06 8.62 -15.75
CA SER A 48 -7.83 7.84 -15.51
C SER A 48 -6.93 8.55 -14.50
N SER A 49 -6.43 7.80 -13.51
CA SER A 49 -5.48 8.31 -12.52
C SER A 49 -4.04 7.86 -12.79
N ALA A 50 -3.76 7.23 -13.92
CA ALA A 50 -2.52 6.50 -14.16
C ALA A 50 -1.25 7.38 -14.08
N GLU A 51 -1.30 8.63 -14.56
CA GLU A 51 -0.21 9.59 -14.41
C GLU A 51 -0.07 10.13 -12.98
N LEU A 52 -1.20 10.47 -12.34
CA LEU A 52 -1.20 10.93 -10.95
C LEU A 52 -0.62 9.85 -10.02
N SER A 53 -1.06 8.60 -10.18
CA SER A 53 -0.60 7.42 -9.45
C SER A 53 0.92 7.25 -9.52
N ARG A 54 1.51 7.44 -10.71
CA ARG A 54 2.96 7.44 -10.91
C ARG A 54 3.62 8.63 -10.21
N ALA A 55 3.05 9.82 -10.40
CA ALA A 55 3.61 11.06 -9.89
C ALA A 55 3.68 11.10 -8.36
N ILE A 56 2.65 10.62 -7.63
CA ILE A 56 2.64 10.61 -6.16
C ILE A 56 3.67 9.65 -5.55
N ARG A 57 4.07 8.62 -6.31
CA ARG A 57 5.13 7.68 -5.91
C ARG A 57 6.53 8.27 -6.14
N ALA A 58 6.71 9.04 -7.22
CA ALA A 58 8.00 9.62 -7.59
C ALA A 58 8.29 10.98 -6.93
N ASP A 59 7.29 11.85 -6.80
CA ASP A 59 7.44 13.25 -6.40
C ASP A 59 6.98 13.46 -4.94
N ARG A 60 7.89 13.98 -4.11
CA ARG A 60 7.62 14.25 -2.69
C ARG A 60 6.59 15.37 -2.47
N ALA A 61 6.62 16.43 -3.27
CA ALA A 61 5.70 17.55 -3.15
C ALA A 61 4.28 17.14 -3.54
N LEU A 62 4.13 16.35 -4.62
CA LEU A 62 2.85 15.78 -5.00
C LEU A 62 2.33 14.79 -3.96
N ARG A 63 3.21 13.91 -3.44
CA ARG A 63 2.84 13.00 -2.34
C ARG A 63 2.35 13.73 -1.10
N GLY A 64 2.96 14.86 -0.75
CA GLY A 64 2.56 15.67 0.41
C GLY A 64 1.15 16.27 0.31
N ARG A 65 0.51 16.21 -0.87
CA ARG A 65 -0.88 16.65 -1.09
C ARG A 65 -1.89 15.52 -0.91
N VAL A 66 -1.44 14.28 -0.75
CA VAL A 66 -2.27 13.08 -0.76
C VAL A 66 -2.40 12.54 0.66
N THR A 67 -3.63 12.37 1.12
CA THR A 67 -3.93 11.81 2.45
C THR A 67 -4.65 10.47 2.28
N PRO A 68 -4.09 9.35 2.75
CA PRO A 68 -4.79 8.09 2.78
C PRO A 68 -5.98 8.19 3.74
N VAL A 69 -7.12 7.68 3.30
CA VAL A 69 -8.36 7.69 4.08
C VAL A 69 -9.04 6.33 4.03
N SER A 70 -9.93 6.07 4.98
CA SER A 70 -10.85 4.96 4.93
C SER A 70 -11.89 5.14 3.82
N ARG A 71 -12.59 4.06 3.45
CA ARG A 71 -13.71 4.14 2.50
C ARG A 71 -14.83 5.06 3.01
N GLN A 72 -15.08 5.07 4.33
CA GLN A 72 -16.12 5.92 4.92
C GLN A 72 -15.75 7.40 4.80
N GLU A 73 -14.52 7.77 5.13
CA GLU A 73 -14.05 9.15 4.95
C GLU A 73 -14.05 9.57 3.48
N ALA A 74 -13.69 8.66 2.57
CA ALA A 74 -13.80 8.88 1.13
C ALA A 74 -15.25 9.09 0.68
N TYR A 75 -16.19 8.32 1.22
CA TYR A 75 -17.63 8.48 0.97
C TYR A 75 -18.11 9.88 1.38
N ASP A 76 -17.77 10.30 2.60
CA ASP A 76 -18.19 11.59 3.13
C ASP A 76 -17.54 12.75 2.36
N ALA A 77 -16.28 12.60 1.98
CA ALA A 77 -15.56 13.59 1.17
C ALA A 77 -16.11 13.67 -0.26
N PHE A 78 -16.43 12.54 -0.88
CA PHE A 78 -16.98 12.50 -2.24
C PHE A 78 -18.31 13.26 -2.34
N ALA A 79 -19.17 13.14 -1.34
CA ALA A 79 -20.41 13.91 -1.25
C ALA A 79 -20.13 15.43 -1.18
N ARG A 80 -19.17 15.85 -0.34
CA ARG A 80 -18.74 17.27 -0.24
C ARG A 80 -18.09 17.79 -1.51
N LEU A 81 -17.43 16.93 -2.27
CA LEU A 81 -16.81 17.19 -3.57
C LEU A 81 -17.84 17.23 -4.72
N GLY A 82 -19.14 17.14 -4.42
CA GLY A 82 -20.22 17.22 -5.42
C GLY A 82 -20.45 15.93 -6.20
N GLY A 83 -19.85 14.80 -5.80
CA GLY A 83 -20.01 13.50 -6.45
C GLY A 83 -21.28 12.75 -6.06
N GLY A 84 -21.97 13.18 -4.99
CA GLY A 84 -23.14 12.48 -4.46
C GLY A 84 -22.75 11.23 -3.68
N ARG A 85 -23.33 10.07 -4.03
CA ARG A 85 -23.04 8.80 -3.36
C ARG A 85 -21.82 8.13 -3.99
N LEU A 86 -20.82 7.79 -3.18
CA LEU A 86 -19.66 7.04 -3.68
C LEU A 86 -20.13 5.66 -4.20
N PRO A 87 -19.74 5.25 -5.42
CA PRO A 87 -20.07 3.93 -5.93
C PRO A 87 -19.49 2.82 -5.04
N GLU A 88 -20.15 1.67 -5.06
CA GLU A 88 -19.59 0.45 -4.46
C GLU A 88 -18.30 0.03 -5.15
N GLU A 89 -17.44 -0.75 -4.49
CA GLU A 89 -16.14 -1.13 -5.05
C GLU A 89 -16.27 -1.81 -6.42
N ALA A 90 -17.29 -2.66 -6.63
CA ALA A 90 -17.56 -3.25 -7.93
C ALA A 90 -17.85 -2.21 -9.02
N GLY A 91 -18.58 -1.13 -8.69
CA GLY A 91 -18.82 -0.01 -9.60
C GLY A 91 -17.59 0.87 -9.79
N LEU A 92 -16.73 1.03 -8.79
CA LEU A 92 -15.46 1.75 -8.93
C LEU A 92 -14.52 1.03 -9.91
N ARG A 93 -14.50 -0.32 -9.91
CA ARG A 93 -13.66 -1.10 -10.84
C ARG A 93 -14.03 -0.87 -12.31
N THR A 94 -15.29 -0.57 -12.62
CA THR A 94 -15.71 -0.28 -14.00
C THR A 94 -15.22 1.08 -14.50
N LEU A 95 -14.74 1.94 -13.60
CA LEU A 95 -14.19 3.27 -13.91
C LEU A 95 -12.68 3.25 -14.14
N PHE A 96 -12.00 2.12 -13.90
CA PHE A 96 -10.57 1.99 -14.10
C PHE A 96 -10.27 1.86 -15.60
N GLN A 97 -9.90 2.98 -16.20
CA GLN A 97 -9.72 3.10 -17.66
C GLN A 97 -8.34 2.63 -18.13
N GLU A 98 -7.32 2.69 -17.27
CA GLU A 98 -5.94 2.41 -17.64
C GLU A 98 -5.22 1.67 -16.51
N ARG A 99 -4.66 0.50 -16.86
CA ARG A 99 -3.76 -0.25 -15.99
C ARG A 99 -2.35 0.28 -16.10
N ARG A 100 -1.70 0.51 -14.95
CA ARG A 100 -0.24 0.65 -14.90
C ARG A 100 0.39 -0.69 -14.58
N PRO A 101 1.11 -1.34 -15.53
CA PRO A 101 1.86 -2.55 -15.22
C PRO A 101 3.00 -2.20 -14.28
N LEU A 102 3.20 -3.03 -13.25
CA LEU A 102 4.41 -3.00 -12.43
C LEU A 102 5.40 -4.02 -12.98
N PRO A 103 6.72 -3.75 -12.91
CA PRO A 103 7.71 -4.69 -13.40
C PRO A 103 7.58 -6.03 -12.66
N THR A 104 7.25 -7.09 -13.39
CA THR A 104 7.32 -8.46 -12.88
C THR A 104 8.73 -8.99 -13.12
N SER A 105 9.64 -8.77 -12.19
CA SER A 105 10.95 -9.45 -12.22
C SER A 105 10.81 -10.87 -11.65
N SER A 106 11.49 -11.84 -12.27
CA SER A 106 11.67 -13.16 -11.64
C SER A 106 12.25 -12.96 -10.23
N PRO A 107 11.77 -13.69 -9.21
CA PRO A 107 12.21 -13.48 -7.84
C PRO A 107 13.73 -13.55 -7.74
N LEU A 108 14.35 -12.47 -7.23
CA LEU A 108 15.80 -12.42 -7.05
C LEU A 108 16.21 -13.51 -6.06
N ASN A 109 17.02 -14.48 -6.50
CA ASN A 109 17.49 -15.58 -5.66
C ASN A 109 18.59 -15.10 -4.72
N LEU A 110 18.26 -14.95 -3.45
CA LEU A 110 19.18 -14.47 -2.41
C LEU A 110 19.82 -15.63 -1.62
N GLY A 111 19.79 -16.86 -2.13
CA GLY A 111 20.47 -18.01 -1.53
C GLY A 111 19.91 -18.47 -0.19
N GLY A 112 18.59 -18.32 0.03
CA GLY A 112 17.91 -18.79 1.25
C GLY A 112 17.45 -20.25 1.15
N GLY A 113 17.63 -21.03 2.22
CA GLY A 113 17.31 -22.46 2.29
C GLY A 113 15.91 -22.86 1.81
N SER A 114 15.81 -24.08 1.27
CA SER A 114 14.63 -24.62 0.59
C SER A 114 13.35 -24.52 1.44
N GLY A 115 12.39 -23.70 1.00
CA GLY A 115 10.98 -23.77 1.44
C GLY A 115 10.32 -22.48 1.90
N ALA A 116 11.08 -21.43 2.25
CA ALA A 116 10.52 -20.15 2.67
C ALA A 116 10.36 -19.18 1.48
N ARG A 117 9.22 -18.49 1.39
CA ARG A 117 8.98 -17.42 0.40
C ARG A 117 9.20 -16.07 1.07
N ARG A 118 9.91 -15.15 0.42
CA ARG A 118 10.11 -13.79 0.92
C ARG A 118 9.34 -12.79 0.07
N TYR A 119 8.62 -11.90 0.72
CA TYR A 119 7.85 -10.83 0.09
C TYR A 119 8.34 -9.48 0.59
N ARG A 120 8.29 -8.46 -0.27
CA ARG A 120 8.50 -7.06 0.10
C ARG A 120 7.33 -6.22 -0.29
N ILE A 121 6.77 -5.50 0.67
CA ILE A 121 5.86 -4.40 0.41
C ILE A 121 6.70 -3.12 0.46
N LEU A 122 6.81 -2.42 -0.66
CA LEU A 122 7.57 -1.18 -0.78
C LEU A 122 6.64 0.03 -0.62
N PHE A 123 7.10 1.07 0.06
CA PHE A 123 6.34 2.29 0.28
C PHE A 123 7.17 3.54 -0.02
N ALA A 124 6.52 4.53 -0.63
CA ALA A 124 7.04 5.87 -0.82
C ALA A 124 6.52 6.80 0.29
N GLY A 125 7.38 7.70 0.77
CA GLY A 125 7.05 8.64 1.85
C GLY A 125 7.92 8.45 3.08
N GLU A 126 7.58 9.16 4.14
CA GLU A 126 8.34 9.20 5.37
C GLU A 126 7.44 8.96 6.57
N LEU A 127 7.89 8.12 7.50
CA LEU A 127 7.26 7.95 8.80
C LEU A 127 7.88 8.92 9.79
N GLY A 128 7.09 9.89 10.25
CA GLY A 128 7.42 10.65 11.46
C GLY A 128 7.39 9.74 12.70
N ALA A 129 7.90 10.22 13.83
CA ALA A 129 7.98 9.45 15.08
C ALA A 129 6.63 8.82 15.50
N ASP A 130 5.54 9.59 15.43
CA ASP A 130 4.21 9.10 15.79
C ASP A 130 3.68 8.05 14.80
N GLY A 131 3.90 8.28 13.50
CA GLY A 131 3.54 7.32 12.45
C GLY A 131 4.30 6.01 12.64
N LEU A 132 5.59 6.08 12.98
CA LEU A 132 6.41 4.93 13.29
C LEU A 132 5.93 4.18 14.53
N ALA A 133 5.55 4.88 15.60
CA ALA A 133 5.02 4.29 16.80
C ALA A 133 3.69 3.55 16.53
N ARG A 134 2.80 4.16 15.75
CA ARG A 134 1.53 3.53 15.31
C ARG A 134 1.76 2.33 14.41
N ALA A 135 2.69 2.43 13.45
CA ALA A 135 3.09 1.31 12.60
C ALA A 135 3.64 0.13 13.43
N ARG A 136 4.54 0.40 14.39
CA ARG A 136 5.06 -0.61 15.32
C ARG A 136 3.95 -1.31 16.09
N LYS A 137 3.00 -0.55 16.63
CA LYS A 137 1.84 -1.11 17.35
C LYS A 137 0.96 -1.97 16.44
N ALA A 138 0.61 -1.46 15.26
CA ALA A 138 -0.27 -2.16 14.31
C ALA A 138 0.35 -3.47 13.83
N LEU A 139 1.65 -3.45 13.52
CA LEU A 139 2.42 -4.61 13.08
C LEU A 139 2.99 -5.46 14.22
N ARG A 140 2.67 -5.13 15.49
CA ARG A 140 3.13 -5.83 16.70
C ARG A 140 4.65 -5.98 16.81
N LEU A 141 5.40 -5.02 16.27
CA LEU A 141 6.85 -5.09 16.16
C LEU A 141 7.52 -4.97 17.53
N GLN A 142 8.48 -5.86 17.76
CA GLN A 142 9.44 -5.77 18.86
C GLN A 142 10.75 -5.17 18.36
N PRO A 143 11.48 -4.40 19.19
CA PRO A 143 12.81 -3.92 18.84
C PRO A 143 13.73 -5.08 18.45
N THR A 144 14.61 -4.83 17.48
CA THR A 144 15.69 -5.75 17.14
C THR A 144 17.02 -5.16 17.58
N GLY A 145 18.07 -5.99 17.65
CA GLY A 145 19.44 -5.51 17.82
C GLY A 145 20.06 -4.95 16.53
N ASP A 146 19.38 -5.06 15.38
CA ASP A 146 19.89 -4.55 14.10
C ASP A 146 19.43 -3.09 13.90
N PRO A 147 20.36 -2.11 13.82
CA PRO A 147 20.01 -0.71 13.59
C PRO A 147 19.33 -0.46 12.23
N ARG A 148 19.39 -1.40 11.30
CA ARG A 148 18.73 -1.33 9.99
C ARG A 148 17.26 -1.74 10.08
N VAL A 149 16.85 -2.46 11.12
CA VAL A 149 15.50 -3.00 11.30
C VAL A 149 14.82 -2.31 12.48
N VAL A 150 13.76 -1.55 12.17
CA VAL A 150 13.00 -0.79 13.17
C VAL A 150 12.30 -1.70 14.17
N GLY A 151 11.91 -2.88 13.73
CA GLY A 151 11.35 -3.92 14.57
C GLY A 151 10.92 -5.14 13.75
N ALA A 152 10.75 -6.25 14.44
CA ALA A 152 10.35 -7.53 13.86
C ALA A 152 9.19 -8.14 14.65
N ALA A 153 8.39 -8.97 13.98
CA ALA A 153 7.38 -9.77 14.63
C ALA A 153 7.14 -11.08 13.87
N SER A 154 6.38 -11.97 14.50
CA SER A 154 6.03 -13.28 13.95
C SER A 154 4.63 -13.67 14.35
N ALA A 155 3.98 -14.48 13.52
CA ALA A 155 2.72 -15.12 13.84
C ALA A 155 2.56 -16.41 13.04
N ASP A 156 1.87 -17.37 13.63
CA ASP A 156 1.37 -18.53 12.92
C ASP A 156 -0.11 -18.32 12.56
N SER A 157 -0.51 -18.67 11.35
CA SER A 157 -1.89 -18.55 10.89
C SER A 157 -2.18 -19.53 9.77
N GLY A 158 -3.33 -20.22 9.85
CA GLY A 158 -3.76 -21.16 8.81
C GLY A 158 -2.76 -22.29 8.53
N GLY A 159 -1.99 -22.73 9.53
CA GLY A 159 -0.95 -23.75 9.34
C GLY A 159 0.30 -23.23 8.61
N HIS A 160 0.50 -21.92 8.56
CA HIS A 160 1.69 -21.27 8.02
C HIS A 160 2.41 -20.50 9.12
N GLY A 161 3.74 -20.39 9.01
CA GLY A 161 4.54 -19.56 9.90
C GLY A 161 5.02 -18.30 9.17
N PHE A 162 4.74 -17.13 9.74
CA PHE A 162 5.13 -15.85 9.17
C PHE A 162 6.05 -15.09 10.12
N THR A 163 7.06 -14.45 9.55
CA THR A 163 7.84 -13.41 10.22
C THR A 163 7.88 -12.18 9.36
N TRP A 164 7.97 -11.00 9.96
CA TRP A 164 8.10 -9.77 9.21
C TRP A 164 8.93 -8.72 9.93
N GLU A 165 9.52 -7.83 9.14
CA GLU A 165 10.40 -6.76 9.58
C GLU A 165 9.99 -5.46 8.90
N LEU A 166 9.99 -4.36 9.67
CA LEU A 166 9.88 -3.01 9.10
C LEU A 166 11.28 -2.40 9.06
N ARG A 167 11.68 -1.90 7.89
CA ARG A 167 12.99 -1.26 7.72
C ARG A 167 12.96 -0.11 6.73
N ARG A 168 13.98 0.73 6.83
CA ARG A 168 14.25 1.82 5.88
C ARG A 168 15.28 1.34 4.85
N ILE A 169 15.08 1.67 3.58
CA ILE A 169 15.93 1.20 2.47
C ILE A 169 16.40 2.36 1.58
N GLY A 170 17.41 2.09 0.74
CA GLY A 170 17.93 3.04 -0.26
C GLY A 170 18.51 4.32 0.35
N ALA A 171 19.43 4.21 1.32
CA ALA A 171 19.98 5.36 2.05
C ALA A 171 18.92 6.27 2.72
N GLY A 172 17.75 5.72 3.05
CA GLY A 172 16.69 6.43 3.76
C GLY A 172 15.52 6.91 2.90
N ILE A 173 15.52 6.64 1.59
CA ILE A 173 14.52 7.21 0.67
C ILE A 173 13.16 6.48 0.68
N ALA A 174 13.09 5.27 1.22
CA ALA A 174 11.88 4.46 1.22
C ALA A 174 11.77 3.56 2.45
N TRP A 175 10.56 3.07 2.68
CA TRP A 175 10.23 2.10 3.73
C TRP A 175 9.80 0.79 3.10
N CYS A 176 10.12 -0.32 3.75
CA CYS A 176 9.57 -1.61 3.36
C CYS A 176 9.19 -2.48 4.55
N VAL A 177 8.17 -3.30 4.33
CA VAL A 177 7.85 -4.46 5.17
C VAL A 177 8.31 -5.69 4.42
N ASP A 178 9.31 -6.37 4.97
CA ASP A 178 9.78 -7.66 4.45
C ASP A 178 9.09 -8.78 5.23
N VAL A 179 8.42 -9.68 4.52
CA VAL A 179 7.69 -10.82 5.09
C VAL A 179 8.34 -12.11 4.65
N THR A 180 8.71 -12.97 5.59
CA THR A 180 9.12 -14.34 5.31
C THR A 180 7.98 -15.29 5.66
N ALA A 181 7.53 -16.05 4.68
CA ALA A 181 6.45 -17.02 4.79
C ALA A 181 7.01 -18.45 4.67
N ARG A 182 6.90 -19.22 5.75
CA ARG A 182 7.08 -20.68 5.75
C ARG A 182 5.71 -21.30 5.53
N LEU A 183 5.43 -21.65 4.28
CA LEU A 183 4.13 -22.21 3.91
C LEU A 183 4.04 -23.67 4.35
N GLY A 184 2.88 -24.02 4.90
CA GLY A 184 2.48 -25.37 5.29
C GLY A 184 1.31 -25.84 4.45
N SER A 185 0.49 -26.76 4.98
CA SER A 185 -0.59 -27.42 4.22
C SER A 185 -1.91 -26.63 4.14
N GLY A 186 -2.04 -25.50 4.83
CA GLY A 186 -3.29 -24.73 4.83
C GLY A 186 -3.49 -23.80 3.63
N PRO A 187 -4.62 -23.07 3.59
CA PRO A 187 -4.95 -22.17 2.48
C PRO A 187 -4.04 -20.94 2.42
N VAL A 188 -3.53 -20.65 1.23
CA VAL A 188 -2.64 -19.49 0.98
C VAL A 188 -3.32 -18.13 1.22
N THR A 189 -4.64 -18.09 1.38
CA THR A 189 -5.41 -16.87 1.69
C THR A 189 -4.94 -16.17 2.97
N ALA A 190 -4.36 -16.91 3.92
CA ALA A 190 -3.75 -16.32 5.11
C ALA A 190 -2.55 -15.41 4.77
N LEU A 191 -1.75 -15.76 3.76
CA LEU A 191 -0.67 -14.89 3.26
C LEU A 191 -1.24 -13.62 2.63
N GLY A 192 -2.27 -13.76 1.76
CA GLY A 192 -2.92 -12.62 1.13
C GLY A 192 -3.52 -11.63 2.16
N ALA A 193 -4.19 -12.17 3.18
CA ALA A 193 -4.74 -11.37 4.28
C ALA A 193 -3.64 -10.64 5.08
N LEU A 194 -2.53 -11.32 5.37
CA LEU A 194 -1.39 -10.72 6.08
C LEU A 194 -0.77 -9.57 5.27
N LEU A 195 -0.46 -9.81 3.99
CA LEU A 195 0.12 -8.80 3.10
C LEU A 195 -0.82 -7.59 2.95
N HIS A 196 -2.12 -7.84 2.79
CA HIS A 196 -3.12 -6.78 2.75
C HIS A 196 -3.14 -5.96 4.04
N HIS A 197 -3.20 -6.64 5.19
CA HIS A 197 -3.22 -5.98 6.50
C HIS A 197 -1.98 -5.11 6.71
N HIS A 198 -0.78 -5.63 6.44
CA HIS A 198 0.47 -4.88 6.61
C HIS A 198 0.56 -3.68 5.67
N ARG A 199 0.10 -3.83 4.43
CA ARG A 199 0.01 -2.74 3.46
C ARG A 199 -0.90 -1.63 3.95
N GLN A 200 -2.10 -1.97 4.44
CA GLN A 200 -3.03 -0.98 5.00
C GLN A 200 -2.47 -0.32 6.27
N ALA A 201 -1.92 -1.09 7.20
CA ALA A 201 -1.39 -0.58 8.46
C ALA A 201 -0.32 0.50 8.26
N ILE A 202 0.56 0.34 7.27
CA ILE A 202 1.58 1.34 6.92
C ILE A 202 0.97 2.48 6.10
N ARG A 203 0.07 2.18 5.15
CA ARG A 203 -0.62 3.20 4.36
C ARG A 203 -1.36 4.20 5.25
N ASP A 204 -2.04 3.72 6.29
CA ASP A 204 -2.78 4.55 7.24
C ASP A 204 -1.87 5.53 8.03
N GLN A 205 -0.55 5.38 7.94
CA GLN A 205 0.43 6.32 8.51
C GLN A 205 0.93 7.38 7.51
N GLY A 206 0.32 7.47 6.32
CA GLY A 206 0.66 8.47 5.31
C GLY A 206 1.60 7.99 4.20
N LEU A 207 1.99 6.72 4.22
CA LEU A 207 2.86 6.14 3.20
C LEU A 207 2.06 5.66 1.99
N ILE A 208 2.62 5.79 0.80
CA ILE A 208 1.98 5.34 -0.45
C ILE A 208 2.58 3.97 -0.84
N PRO A 209 1.79 2.88 -0.87
CA PRO A 209 2.29 1.59 -1.32
C PRO A 209 2.71 1.65 -2.81
N VAL A 210 3.89 1.13 -3.11
CA VAL A 210 4.51 1.17 -4.44
C VAL A 210 4.33 -0.17 -5.16
N THR A 211 4.69 -1.26 -4.50
CA THR A 211 4.64 -2.61 -5.07
C THR A 211 4.63 -3.68 -3.97
N ILE A 212 4.25 -4.91 -4.36
CA ILE A 212 4.46 -6.13 -3.59
C ILE A 212 5.31 -7.06 -4.45
N GLU A 213 6.54 -7.29 -4.04
CA GLU A 213 7.50 -8.13 -4.75
C GLU A 213 7.75 -9.44 -4.00
N ARG A 214 8.25 -10.45 -4.70
CA ARG A 214 8.71 -11.71 -4.12
C ARG A 214 10.18 -11.92 -4.46
N PHE A 215 10.96 -12.40 -3.50
CA PHE A 215 12.35 -12.84 -3.67
C PHE A 215 12.42 -14.38 -3.59
N ALA A 216 13.41 -14.95 -4.27
CA ALA A 216 13.71 -16.39 -4.23
C ALA A 216 14.66 -16.73 -3.08
#